data_AF-A0A351BHZ9-F1
#
_entry.id   AF-A0A351BHZ9-F1
#
_cell.length_a   1.000
_cell.length_b   1.000
_cell.length_c   1.000
_cell.angle_alpha   90.00
_cell.angle_beta   90.00
_cell.angle_gamma   90.00
#
_symmetry.space_group_name_H-M   'P 1'
#
loop_
_entity.id
_entity.type
_entity.pdbx_description
1 polymer ?
#
loop_
_entity_poly.entity_id
_entity_poly.type
_entity_poly.pdbx_seq_one_letter_code
_entity_poly.pdbx_strand_id
1 'polypeptide(L)' 'MSATLEALSQNLQEHLGDRLKSIKVALGEVTIEVDVADYLSVMQTLRDKPQFAFEELIDLCGVDYSTYGHVTREG' A
#
# COMPACT_ATOMS: atom_id res chain seq x y z
N MET A 1 15.35 9.61 7.37
CA MET A 1 14.75 9.14 6.11
C MET A 1 15.81 8.34 5.39
N SER A 2 15.46 7.11 5.02
CA SER A 2 16.40 6.15 4.45
C SER A 2 16.16 6.13 2.94
N ALA A 3 17.17 6.51 2.16
CA ALA A 3 17.07 6.72 0.70
C ALA A 3 16.33 5.58 -0.04
N THR A 4 16.41 4.35 0.49
CA THR A 4 15.71 3.17 -0.01
C THR A 4 14.18 3.26 0.10
N LEU A 5 13.64 3.75 1.22
CA LEU A 5 12.19 3.87 1.43
C LEU A 5 11.60 5.01 0.60
N GLU A 6 12.35 6.10 0.42
CA GLU A 6 11.96 7.19 -0.47
C GLU A 6 11.93 6.72 -1.94
N ALA A 7 12.93 5.94 -2.37
CA ALA A 7 12.95 5.33 -3.70
C ALA A 7 11.78 4.35 -3.91
N LEU A 8 11.48 3.50 -2.92
CA LEU A 8 10.31 2.61 -2.98
C LEU A 8 9.00 3.41 -3.09
N SER A 9 8.86 4.47 -2.30
CA SER A 9 7.67 5.33 -2.32
C SER A 9 7.48 6.03 -3.67
N GLN A 10 8.58 6.43 -4.31
CA GLN A 10 8.56 6.99 -5.66
C GLN A 10 8.13 5.95 -6.70
N ASN A 11 8.73 4.75 -6.67
CA ASN A 11 8.36 3.66 -7.58
C ASN A 11 6.88 3.28 -7.46
N LEU A 12 6.35 3.23 -6.23
CA LEU A 12 4.93 2.95 -5.97
C LEU A 12 4.02 4.01 -6.58
N GLN A 13 4.36 5.30 -6.43
CA GLN A 13 3.60 6.39 -7.05
C GLN A 13 3.59 6.28 -8.58
N GLU A 14 4.74 5.97 -9.19
CA GLU A 14 4.87 5.84 -10.65
C GLU A 14 4.07 4.66 -11.23
N HIS A 15 3.99 3.53 -10.53
CA HIS A 15 3.36 2.31 -11.05
C HIS A 15 1.89 2.13 -10.65
N LEU A 16 1.48 2.72 -9.53
CA LEU A 16 0.12 2.60 -9.02
C LEU A 16 -0.74 3.83 -9.33
N GLY A 17 -0.13 5.02 -9.43
CA GLY A 17 -0.80 6.26 -9.84
C GLY A 17 -2.06 6.52 -9.03
N ASP A 18 -3.17 6.78 -9.73
CA ASP A 18 -4.47 7.12 -9.15
C ASP A 18 -5.09 6.01 -8.29
N ARG A 19 -4.55 4.78 -8.33
CA ARG A 19 -4.99 3.67 -7.46
C ARG A 19 -4.51 3.84 -6.01
N LEU A 20 -3.55 4.73 -5.75
CA LEU A 20 -3.10 5.07 -4.41
C LEU A 20 -3.99 6.14 -3.80
N LYS A 21 -4.82 5.77 -2.83
CA LYS A 21 -5.57 6.72 -1.99
C LYS A 21 -4.61 7.50 -1.09
N SER A 22 -3.62 6.82 -0.51
CA SER A 22 -2.57 7.47 0.26
C SER A 22 -1.27 6.65 0.28
N ILE A 23 -0.15 7.33 0.53
CA ILE A 23 1.15 6.72 0.81
C ILE A 23 1.79 7.43 1.99
N LYS A 24 2.28 6.66 2.97
CA LYS A 24 2.90 7.18 4.18
C LYS A 24 4.19 6.45 4.49
N VAL A 25 5.22 7.23 4.83
CA VAL A 25 6.46 6.71 5.41
C VAL A 25 6.50 7.06 6.88
N ALA A 26 6.50 6.05 7.76
CA ALA A 26 6.58 6.24 9.19
C ALA A 26 7.27 5.04 9.84
N LEU A 27 8.05 5.29 10.89
CA LEU A 27 8.68 4.24 11.70
C LEU A 27 9.54 3.22 10.91
N GLY A 28 10.05 3.61 9.74
CA GLY A 28 10.84 2.72 8.88
C GLY A 28 10.01 1.86 7.92
N GLU A 29 8.71 2.16 7.78
CA GLU A 29 7.77 1.42 6.94
C GLU A 29 7.13 2.32 5.88
N VAL A 30 6.76 1.72 4.74
CA VAL A 30 5.92 2.33 3.70
C VAL A 30 4.54 1.68 3.78
N THR A 31 3.51 2.50 4.00
CA THR A 31 2.11 2.07 4.01
C THR A 31 1.40 2.71 2.82
N ILE A 32 0.66 1.90 2.06
CA ILE A 32 -0.21 2.37 1.00
C ILE A 32 -1.67 2.04 1.32
N GLU A 33 -2.57 2.97 1.03
CA GLU A 33 -4.01 2.73 1.03
C GLU A 33 -4.50 2.73 -0.42
N VAL A 34 -5.36 1.77 -0.76
CA VAL A 34 -5.92 1.60 -2.11
C VAL A 34 -7.41 1.33 -2.01
N ASP A 35 -8.13 1.48 -3.12
CA ASP A 35 -9.54 1.10 -3.18
C ASP A 35 -9.72 -0.42 -3.17
N VAL A 36 -10.83 -0.90 -2.59
CA VAL A 36 -11.23 -2.30 -2.62
C VAL A 36 -11.31 -2.84 -4.04
N ALA A 37 -11.76 -2.03 -5.00
CA ALA A 37 -11.83 -2.42 -6.41
C ALA A 37 -10.44 -2.64 -7.03
N ASP A 38 -9.42 -1.95 -6.53
CA ASP A 38 -8.06 -1.98 -7.05
C ASP A 38 -7.16 -3.02 -6.35
N TYR A 39 -7.54 -3.48 -5.16
CA TYR A 39 -6.73 -4.34 -4.28
C TYR A 39 -6.03 -5.48 -5.04
N LEU A 40 -6.78 -6.31 -5.77
CA LEU A 40 -6.19 -7.47 -6.46
C LEU A 40 -5.19 -7.03 -7.55
N SER A 41 -5.51 -5.99 -8.30
CA SER A 41 -4.65 -5.48 -9.38
C SER A 41 -3.36 -4.86 -8.85
N VAL A 42 -3.43 -4.22 -7.68
CA VAL A 42 -2.28 -3.66 -6.98
C VAL A 42 -1.39 -4.79 -6.47
N MET A 43 -1.95 -5.80 -5.80
CA MET A 43 -1.20 -6.95 -5.31
C MET A 43 -0.49 -7.71 -6.46
N GLN A 44 -1.16 -7.89 -7.60
CA GLN A 44 -0.52 -8.45 -8.81
C GLN A 44 0.62 -7.57 -9.33
N THR A 45 0.45 -6.25 -9.33
CA THR A 45 1.53 -5.32 -9.73
C THR A 45 2.74 -5.46 -8.80
N LEU A 46 2.51 -5.50 -7.49
CA LEU A 46 3.57 -5.65 -6.49
C LEU A 46 4.32 -6.99 -6.61
N ARG A 47 3.60 -8.07 -6.95
CA ARG A 47 4.18 -9.40 -7.14
C ARG A 47 4.94 -9.52 -8.47
N ASP A 48 4.31 -9.13 -9.58
CA ASP A 48 4.74 -9.53 -10.93
C ASP A 48 5.73 -8.55 -11.58
N LYS A 49 5.81 -7.31 -11.06
CA LYS A 49 6.73 -6.30 -11.61
C LYS A 49 8.16 -6.51 -11.08
N PRO A 50 9.18 -6.60 -11.95
CA PRO A 50 10.57 -6.79 -11.54
C PRO A 50 11.10 -5.71 -10.58
N GLN A 51 10.50 -4.51 -10.59
CA GLN A 51 10.89 -3.40 -9.73
C GLN A 51 10.45 -3.60 -8.27
N PHE A 52 9.47 -4.47 -8.01
CA PHE A 52 8.93 -4.76 -6.68
C PHE A 52 9.25 -6.19 -6.25
N ALA A 53 8.88 -7.18 -7.07
CA ALA A 53 9.10 -8.60 -6.81
C ALA A 53 8.70 -9.04 -5.38
N PHE A 54 7.56 -8.54 -4.89
CA PHE A 54 7.00 -8.94 -3.60
C PHE A 54 6.28 -10.29 -3.76
N GLU A 55 7.07 -11.36 -3.93
CA GLU A 55 6.61 -12.71 -4.27
C GLU A 55 5.93 -13.43 -3.10
N GLU A 56 6.23 -13.03 -1.86
CA GLU A 56 5.73 -13.67 -0.64
C GLU A 56 4.78 -12.73 0.13
N LEU A 57 3.57 -13.23 0.38
CA LEU A 57 2.62 -12.60 1.30
C LEU A 57 2.90 -13.10 2.72
N ILE A 58 3.33 -12.20 3.60
CA ILE A 58 3.68 -12.55 4.99
C ILE A 58 2.43 -12.76 5.84
N ASP A 59 1.47 -11.83 5.76
CA ASP A 59 0.25 -11.85 6.58
C ASP A 59 -0.93 -11.19 5.86
N LEU A 60 -2.15 -11.60 6.21
CA LEU A 60 -3.40 -10.97 5.81
C LEU A 60 -4.32 -10.89 7.02
N CYS A 61 -4.58 -9.67 7.48
CA CYS A 61 -5.40 -9.40 8.66
C CYS A 61 -6.53 -8.41 8.37
N GLY A 62 -7.56 -8.46 9.20
CA GLY A 62 -8.65 -7.49 9.24
C GLY A 62 -8.64 -6.74 10.57
N VAL A 63 -8.91 -5.43 10.52
CA VAL A 63 -8.98 -4.57 11.70
C VAL A 63 -10.36 -3.95 11.76
N ASP A 64 -11.04 -4.07 12.90
CA ASP A 64 -12.33 -3.43 13.13
C ASP A 64 -12.14 -1.97 13.58
N TYR A 65 -12.59 -1.05 12.73
CA TYR A 65 -12.59 0.39 13.00
C TYR A 65 -13.95 0.93 13.50
N SER A 66 -14.94 0.07 13.78
CA SER A 66 -16.33 0.44 14.11
C SER A 66 -16.49 1.49 15.22
N THR A 67 -15.57 1.51 16.18
CA THR A 67 -15.58 2.46 17.31
C THR A 67 -14.45 3.48 17.28
N TYR A 68 -13.62 3.47 16.23
CA TYR A 68 -12.40 4.27 16.16
C TYR A 68 -12.56 5.53 15.31
N GLY A 69 -12.11 6.67 15.82
CA GLY A 69 -11.96 7.91 15.07
C GLY A 69 -13.25 8.65 14.68
N HIS A 70 -14.43 8.08 14.94
CA HIS A 70 -15.75 8.65 14.58
C HIS A 70 -15.86 9.11 13.12
N VAL A 71 -15.16 8.42 12.21
CA VAL A 71 -15.17 8.69 10.77
C VAL A 71 -15.57 7.43 10.02
N THR A 72 -16.44 7.58 9.02
CA THR A 72 -16.77 6.48 8.11
C THR A 72 -15.54 6.11 7.29
N ARG A 73 -15.15 4.84 7.33
CA ARG A 73 -14.12 4.27 6.48
C ARG A 73 -14.82 3.50 5.35
N GLU A 74 -14.56 3.89 4.12
CA GLU A 74 -15.00 3.17 2.93
C GLU A 74 -13.81 2.39 2.37
N GLY A 75 -14.03 1.12 2.01
CA GLY A 75 -13.05 0.27 1.33
C GLY A 75 -12.81 0.76 -0.08
#